data_AF-A0A068NT17-F1
#
_entry.id   AF-A0A068NT17-F1
#
_cell.length_a   1.000
_cell.length_b   1.000
_cell.length_c   1.000
_cell.angle_alpha   90.00
_cell.angle_beta   90.00
_cell.angle_gamma   90.00
#
_symmetry.space_group_name_H-M   'P 1'
#
loop_
_entity.id
_entity.type
_entity.pdbx_description
1 polymer ?
#
loop_
_entity_poly.entity_id
_entity_poly.type
_entity_poly.pdbx_seq_one_letter_code
_entity_poly.pdbx_strand_id
1 'polypeptide(L)'
;MPPQSAFNKQTARIETFEEAMQHHPLDPTGGKIKQGGVGLHTLCTDCNSKTGALYVNEYTSWANQAAQLLGLDDSPKEPQVFKGYPGRFLKQVVTLFMSVDHPRLIQRHPDFYHYLMLKNRTRLPRGIRIYAYLNPSTKGRTSNNQAITNIETHKHFFFLEFAFFPFGFVLTEKSPPPDDRLVDITELARYSYDDYAELPLFLPSFPVISQFAGIYHPMDEVRNIRKPVQDGDEDSGPA
;
A
#
# COMPACT_ATOMS: atom_id res chain seq x y z
N MET A 1 9.17 6.09 -3.09
CA MET A 1 8.87 4.85 -3.83
C MET A 1 9.59 3.68 -3.15
N PRO A 2 9.11 2.43 -3.27
CA PRO A 2 9.73 1.27 -2.64
C PRO A 2 11.15 1.09 -3.18
N PRO A 3 12.10 0.61 -2.36
CA PRO A 3 13.47 0.40 -2.82
C PRO A 3 13.53 -0.74 -3.86
N GLN A 4 14.53 -0.71 -4.75
CA GLN A 4 14.71 -1.76 -5.77
C GLN A 4 14.86 -3.17 -5.16
N SER A 5 15.48 -3.23 -3.97
CA SER A 5 15.63 -4.44 -3.17
C SER A 5 14.30 -4.98 -2.61
N ALA A 6 13.24 -4.16 -2.56
CA ALA A 6 11.87 -4.57 -2.25
C ALA A 6 11.02 -4.65 -3.53
N PHE A 7 11.47 -5.50 -4.46
CA PHE A 7 10.77 -5.87 -5.70
C PHE A 7 10.57 -4.75 -6.75
N ASN A 8 10.97 -3.51 -6.45
CA ASN A 8 10.88 -2.38 -7.38
C ASN A 8 12.06 -2.34 -8.39
N LYS A 9 12.31 -3.42 -9.12
CA LYS A 9 13.41 -3.52 -10.11
C LYS A 9 12.94 -3.79 -11.54
N GLN A 10 11.68 -4.19 -11.69
CA GLN A 10 11.11 -4.57 -12.97
C GLN A 10 10.78 -3.34 -13.81
N THR A 11 10.63 -3.56 -15.13
CA THR A 11 9.98 -2.60 -16.02
C THR A 11 8.56 -2.38 -15.55
N ALA A 12 8.16 -1.12 -15.42
CA ALA A 12 6.80 -0.75 -15.08
C ALA A 12 6.21 0.15 -16.16
N ARG A 13 4.92 -0.04 -16.44
CA ARG A 13 4.09 0.94 -17.16
C ARG A 13 3.43 1.84 -16.12
N ILE A 14 3.63 3.14 -16.25
CA ILE A 14 3.10 4.15 -15.32
C ILE A 14 2.03 4.93 -16.08
N GLU A 15 0.80 4.84 -15.61
CA GLU A 15 -0.36 5.56 -16.15
C GLU A 15 -0.83 6.60 -15.14
N THR A 16 -1.29 7.75 -15.62
CA THR A 16 -2.10 8.66 -14.80
C THR A 16 -3.51 8.09 -14.64
N PHE A 17 -4.29 8.68 -13.73
CA PHE A 17 -5.68 8.28 -13.55
C PHE A 17 -6.49 8.50 -14.84
N GLU A 18 -6.28 9.62 -15.52
CA GLU A 18 -6.96 9.96 -16.77
C GLU A 18 -6.62 8.99 -17.91
N GLU A 19 -5.36 8.56 -18.00
CA GLU A 19 -4.93 7.53 -18.97
C GLU A 19 -5.61 6.20 -18.65
N ALA A 20 -5.58 5.77 -17.39
CA ALA A 20 -6.16 4.50 -16.94
C ALA A 20 -7.69 4.44 -17.12
N MET A 21 -8.38 5.59 -17.16
CA MET A 21 -9.83 5.65 -17.40
C MET A 21 -10.21 5.41 -18.86
N GLN A 22 -9.27 5.48 -19.80
CA GLN A 22 -9.58 5.37 -21.24
C GLN A 22 -9.70 3.92 -21.72
N HIS A 23 -9.31 2.96 -20.90
CA HIS A 23 -9.32 1.55 -21.26
C HIS A 23 -9.77 0.69 -20.08
N HIS A 24 -10.04 -0.59 -20.36
CA HIS A 24 -10.40 -1.52 -19.32
C HIS A 24 -9.21 -1.72 -18.36
N PRO A 25 -9.40 -1.80 -17.02
CA PRO A 25 -8.29 -1.92 -16.07
C PRO A 25 -7.42 -3.16 -16.29
N LEU A 26 -7.97 -4.20 -16.94
CA LEU A 26 -7.25 -5.44 -17.27
C LEU A 26 -6.44 -5.36 -18.56
N ASP A 27 -6.66 -4.32 -19.39
CA ASP A 27 -6.01 -4.16 -20.70
C ASP A 27 -5.36 -2.78 -20.84
N PRO A 28 -4.21 -2.54 -20.16
CA PRO A 28 -3.54 -1.26 -20.17
C PRO A 28 -2.84 -1.00 -21.51
N THR A 29 -3.30 0.02 -22.23
CA THR A 29 -2.79 0.38 -23.56
C THR A 29 -2.02 1.71 -23.56
N GLY A 30 -1.96 2.45 -22.44
CA GLY A 30 -1.37 3.80 -22.33
C GLY A 30 -0.14 3.93 -21.40
N GLY A 31 0.24 5.17 -21.07
CA GLY A 31 1.27 5.45 -20.06
C GLY A 31 2.73 5.31 -20.50
N LYS A 32 3.64 5.68 -19.58
CA LYS A 32 5.09 5.71 -19.79
C LYS A 32 5.73 4.42 -19.31
N ILE A 33 6.57 3.81 -20.15
CA ILE A 33 7.41 2.67 -19.76
C ILE A 33 8.64 3.18 -19.02
N LYS A 34 8.87 2.69 -17.80
CA LYS A 34 10.05 2.99 -16.99
C LYS A 34 10.82 1.72 -16.68
N GLN A 35 12.09 1.70 -17.07
CA GLN A 35 13.02 0.60 -16.82
C GLN A 35 13.72 0.78 -15.46
N GLY A 36 14.04 -0.34 -14.79
CA GLY A 36 14.81 -0.32 -13.53
C GLY A 36 14.03 0.13 -12.29
N GLY A 37 12.70 0.00 -12.31
CA GLY A 37 11.82 0.36 -11.21
C GLY A 37 11.19 1.75 -11.30
N VAL A 38 10.14 1.95 -10.51
CA VAL A 38 9.38 3.19 -10.43
C VAL A 38 10.03 4.12 -9.41
N GLY A 39 10.35 5.35 -9.85
CA GLY A 39 10.88 6.41 -9.01
C GLY A 39 10.13 7.71 -9.22
N LEU A 40 9.88 8.43 -8.13
CA LEU A 40 9.32 9.79 -8.10
C LEU A 40 10.37 10.70 -7.45
N HIS A 41 10.73 11.81 -8.10
CA HIS A 41 11.66 12.80 -7.55
C HIS A 41 10.89 13.81 -6.68
N THR A 42 10.45 13.38 -5.51
CA THR A 42 9.58 14.18 -4.62
C THR A 42 10.20 14.52 -3.27
N LEU A 43 11.35 13.92 -2.93
CA LEU A 43 12.13 14.25 -1.73
C LEU A 43 13.40 15.02 -2.12
N CYS A 44 13.87 15.91 -1.23
CA CYS A 44 15.19 16.52 -1.39
C CYS A 44 16.30 15.47 -1.21
N THR A 45 17.50 15.77 -1.71
CA THR A 45 18.67 14.89 -1.66
C THR A 45 19.00 14.41 -0.25
N ASP A 46 18.94 15.31 0.74
CA ASP A 46 19.28 15.00 2.12
C ASP A 46 18.26 14.07 2.77
N CYS A 47 16.97 14.37 2.61
CA CYS A 47 15.89 13.52 3.10
C CYS A 47 15.98 12.15 2.45
N ASN A 48 16.07 12.09 1.12
CA ASN A 48 16.12 10.83 0.38
C ASN A 48 17.31 9.95 0.80
N SER A 49 18.50 10.55 0.90
CA SER A 49 19.72 9.84 1.31
C SER A 49 19.63 9.36 2.76
N LYS A 50 19.17 10.20 3.69
CA LYS A 50 19.10 9.87 5.11
C LYS A 50 18.04 8.82 5.41
N THR A 51 16.81 8.98 4.92
CA THR A 51 15.75 7.98 5.11
C THR A 51 16.11 6.67 4.42
N GLY A 52 16.77 6.75 3.25
CA GLY A 52 17.33 5.61 2.54
C GLY A 52 18.30 4.82 3.41
N ALA A 53 19.31 5.48 3.98
CA ALA A 53 20.31 4.83 4.82
C ALA A 53 19.72 4.25 6.12
N LEU A 54 18.71 4.89 6.70
CA LEU A 54 18.17 4.50 8.01
C LEU A 54 17.11 3.40 7.95
N TYR A 55 16.24 3.39 6.92
CA TYR A 55 14.98 2.63 7.01
C TYR A 55 14.76 1.63 5.87
N VAL A 56 15.44 1.78 4.73
CA VAL A 56 15.21 0.93 3.54
C VAL A 56 15.49 -0.54 3.81
N ASN A 57 16.59 -0.86 4.49
CA ASN A 57 16.97 -2.25 4.76
C ASN A 57 15.89 -2.98 5.57
N GLU A 58 15.29 -2.29 6.53
CA GLU A 58 14.23 -2.89 7.35
C GLU A 58 12.97 -3.14 6.52
N TYR A 59 12.55 -2.16 5.73
CA TYR A 59 11.42 -2.33 4.84
C TYR A 59 11.64 -3.47 3.83
N THR A 60 12.85 -3.60 3.30
CA THR A 60 13.21 -4.73 2.44
C THR A 60 13.08 -6.06 3.18
N SER A 61 13.54 -6.16 4.42
CA SER A 61 13.37 -7.36 5.24
C SER A 61 11.89 -7.74 5.39
N TRP A 62 11.05 -6.77 5.77
CA TRP A 62 9.60 -6.98 5.93
C TRP A 62 8.91 -7.31 4.61
N ALA A 63 9.30 -6.67 3.51
CA ALA A 63 8.79 -6.98 2.19
C ALA A 63 9.15 -8.42 1.78
N ASN A 64 10.37 -8.88 2.04
CA ASN A 64 10.73 -10.27 1.76
C ASN A 64 9.91 -11.25 2.60
N GLN A 65 9.66 -10.95 3.88
CA GLN A 65 8.78 -11.75 4.74
C GLN A 65 7.35 -11.78 4.19
N ALA A 66 6.78 -10.63 3.84
CA ALA A 66 5.44 -10.55 3.24
C ALA A 66 5.35 -11.31 1.92
N ALA A 67 6.36 -11.21 1.05
CA ALA A 67 6.38 -11.95 -0.20
C ALA A 67 6.42 -13.47 -0.01
N GLN A 68 7.04 -13.97 1.07
CA GLN A 68 7.01 -15.40 1.41
C GLN A 68 5.65 -15.86 1.93
N LEU A 69 4.87 -14.95 2.53
CA LEU A 69 3.51 -15.22 3.00
C LEU A 69 2.51 -15.25 1.85
N LEU A 70 2.74 -14.45 0.81
CA LEU A 70 1.92 -14.40 -0.39
C LEU A 70 2.03 -15.72 -1.16
N GLY A 71 0.90 -16.45 -1.25
CA GLY A 71 0.81 -17.76 -1.88
C GLY A 71 0.55 -18.93 -0.92
N LEU A 72 0.57 -18.69 0.40
CA LEU A 72 0.27 -19.70 1.42
C LEU A 72 -1.24 -19.82 1.72
N ASP A 73 -1.93 -18.70 1.93
CA ASP A 73 -3.40 -18.64 2.08
C ASP A 73 -3.86 -17.19 1.83
N ASP A 74 -4.98 -17.03 1.12
CA ASP A 74 -5.59 -15.73 0.82
C ASP A 74 -6.45 -15.21 1.98
N SER A 75 -6.88 -16.09 2.88
CA SER A 75 -7.69 -15.79 4.07
C SER A 75 -7.05 -16.43 5.31
N PRO A 76 -5.95 -15.82 5.82
CA PRO A 76 -5.15 -16.42 6.87
C PRO A 76 -5.96 -16.62 8.14
N LYS A 77 -6.02 -17.88 8.60
CA LYS A 77 -6.68 -18.26 9.86
C LYS A 77 -5.81 -18.03 11.09
N GLU A 78 -4.51 -17.89 10.89
CA GLU A 78 -3.49 -17.67 11.91
C GLU A 78 -2.75 -16.34 11.62
N PRO A 79 -2.22 -15.68 12.66
CA PRO A 79 -1.48 -14.44 12.48
C PRO A 79 -0.18 -14.70 11.73
N GLN A 80 0.16 -13.80 10.80
CA GLN A 80 1.47 -13.79 10.16
C GLN A 80 2.48 -13.14 11.10
N VAL A 81 3.58 -13.82 11.40
CA VAL A 81 4.59 -13.29 12.31
C VAL A 81 5.67 -12.56 11.53
N PHE A 82 5.74 -11.24 11.70
CA PHE A 82 6.79 -10.39 11.16
C PHE A 82 7.87 -10.16 12.21
N LYS A 83 9.13 -10.36 11.84
CA LYS A 83 10.28 -10.19 12.74
C LYS A 83 11.16 -9.06 12.26
N GLY A 84 11.52 -8.14 13.15
CA GLY A 84 12.38 -7.01 12.78
C GLY A 84 12.27 -5.82 13.72
N TYR A 85 12.59 -4.63 13.19
CA TYR A 85 12.58 -3.34 13.88
C TYR A 85 11.35 -2.52 13.46
N PRO A 86 10.21 -2.59 14.19
CA PRO A 86 8.93 -2.09 13.69
C PRO A 86 8.91 -0.57 13.48
N GLY A 87 9.61 0.18 14.34
CA GLY A 87 9.73 1.63 14.22
C GLY A 87 10.46 2.04 12.94
N ARG A 88 11.49 1.29 12.51
CA ARG A 88 12.19 1.53 11.24
C ARG A 88 11.29 1.21 10.05
N PHE A 89 10.58 0.08 10.11
CA PHE A 89 9.61 -0.30 9.07
C PHE A 89 8.55 0.80 8.88
N LEU A 90 7.89 1.24 9.95
CA LEU A 90 6.85 2.26 9.84
C LEU A 90 7.39 3.62 9.36
N LYS A 91 8.62 4.00 9.76
CA LYS A 91 9.27 5.21 9.23
C LYS A 91 9.52 5.13 7.72
N GLN A 92 9.87 3.95 7.20
CA GLN A 92 9.94 3.78 5.75
C GLN A 92 8.56 3.89 5.10
N VAL A 93 7.50 3.32 5.69
CA VAL A 93 6.12 3.46 5.20
C VAL A 93 5.71 4.94 5.13
N VAL A 94 6.00 5.73 6.16
CA VAL A 94 5.76 7.18 6.14
C VAL A 94 6.57 7.87 5.03
N THR A 95 7.82 7.45 4.79
CA THR A 95 8.65 7.96 3.68
C THR A 95 8.03 7.66 2.31
N LEU A 96 7.31 6.54 2.15
CA LEU A 96 6.54 6.24 0.94
C LEU A 96 5.40 7.25 0.74
N PHE A 97 4.64 7.57 1.79
CA PHE A 97 3.57 8.59 1.71
C PHE A 97 4.12 9.99 1.43
N MET A 98 5.29 10.33 2.00
CA MET A 98 5.98 11.55 1.60
C MET A 98 6.29 11.53 0.10
N SER A 99 6.72 10.39 -0.45
CA SER A 99 6.99 10.32 -1.90
C SER A 99 5.76 10.59 -2.78
N VAL A 100 4.54 10.37 -2.25
CA VAL A 100 3.27 10.55 -2.96
C VAL A 100 2.71 11.97 -2.79
N ASP A 101 2.77 12.55 -1.59
CA ASP A 101 2.08 13.82 -1.27
C ASP A 101 2.92 14.83 -0.44
N HIS A 102 4.27 14.78 -0.56
CA HIS A 102 5.22 15.49 0.32
C HIS A 102 4.81 16.94 0.71
N PRO A 103 4.62 17.90 -0.23
CA PRO A 103 4.46 19.29 0.17
C PRO A 103 3.19 19.54 1.01
N ARG A 104 2.08 18.89 0.65
CA ARG A 104 0.78 19.07 1.34
C ARG A 104 0.74 18.35 2.68
N LEU A 105 1.40 17.20 2.79
CA LEU A 105 1.41 16.43 4.03
C LEU A 105 2.31 17.08 5.09
N ILE A 106 3.49 17.59 4.69
CA ILE A 106 4.38 18.34 5.59
C ILE A 106 3.78 19.70 6.01
N GLN A 107 3.10 20.41 5.09
CA GLN A 107 2.44 21.68 5.43
C GLN A 107 1.35 21.52 6.50
N ARG A 108 0.56 20.44 6.44
CA ARG A 108 -0.46 20.13 7.44
C ARG A 108 0.13 19.58 8.73
N HIS A 109 1.19 18.78 8.63
CA HIS A 109 1.80 18.03 9.73
C HIS A 109 3.33 18.17 9.71
N PRO A 110 3.89 19.30 10.16
CA PRO A 110 5.34 19.53 10.16
C PRO A 110 6.08 18.51 11.04
N ASP A 111 5.41 17.90 12.01
CA ASP A 111 5.96 16.87 12.89
C ASP A 111 6.42 15.60 12.15
N PHE A 112 5.93 15.33 10.94
CA PHE A 112 6.46 14.25 10.11
C PHE A 112 7.95 14.42 9.81
N TYR A 113 8.41 15.66 9.62
CA TYR A 113 9.83 15.93 9.41
C TYR A 113 10.65 15.44 10.61
N HIS A 114 10.25 15.84 11.83
CA HIS A 114 10.94 15.42 13.05
C HIS A 114 10.83 13.90 13.27
N TYR A 115 9.67 13.31 12.98
CA TYR A 115 9.48 11.88 13.08
C TYR A 115 10.44 11.11 12.16
N LEU A 116 10.61 11.55 10.91
CA LEU A 116 11.50 10.89 9.95
C LEU A 116 12.98 11.19 10.17
N MET A 117 13.31 12.41 10.60
CA MET A 117 14.71 12.85 10.65
C MET A 117 15.39 12.56 11.99
N LEU A 118 14.62 12.36 13.06
CA LEU A 118 15.11 11.97 14.38
C LEU A 118 14.79 10.50 14.61
N LYS A 119 15.82 9.65 14.54
CA LYS A 119 15.67 8.19 14.57
C LYS A 119 14.87 7.65 15.76
N ASN A 120 15.02 8.26 16.94
CA ASN A 120 14.38 7.82 18.18
C ASN A 120 13.04 8.50 18.48
N ARG A 121 12.46 9.27 17.54
CA ARG A 121 11.10 9.81 17.72
C ARG A 121 10.07 8.69 17.50
N THR A 122 9.24 8.44 18.50
CA THR A 122 8.29 7.31 18.54
C THR A 122 6.83 7.73 18.53
N ARG A 123 6.52 8.89 17.92
CA ARG A 123 5.15 9.41 17.84
C ARG A 123 4.89 10.01 16.48
N LEU A 124 3.81 9.53 15.85
CA LEU A 124 3.24 10.15 14.67
C LEU A 124 2.47 11.43 15.04
N PRO A 125 2.23 12.34 14.08
CA PRO A 125 1.34 13.49 14.30
C PRO A 125 -0.05 13.05 14.76
N ARG A 126 -0.69 13.87 15.61
CA ARG A 126 -2.00 13.53 16.20
C ARG A 126 -3.07 13.39 15.11
N GLY A 127 -3.82 12.29 15.16
CA GLY A 127 -4.92 12.03 14.23
C GLY A 127 -4.49 11.34 12.93
N ILE A 128 -3.21 11.03 12.78
CA ILE A 128 -2.71 10.16 11.70
C ILE A 128 -2.87 8.70 12.13
N ARG A 129 -3.45 7.90 11.23
CA ARG A 129 -3.43 6.44 11.33
C ARG A 129 -2.89 5.83 10.05
N ILE A 130 -2.17 4.73 10.18
CA ILE A 130 -1.58 3.99 9.06
C ILE A 130 -2.08 2.55 9.14
N TYR A 131 -2.67 2.09 8.06
CA TYR A 131 -3.18 0.74 7.91
C TYR A 131 -2.37 -0.01 6.86
N ALA A 132 -2.32 -1.33 6.98
CA ALA A 132 -1.62 -2.22 6.07
C ALA A 132 -2.50 -3.40 5.63
N TYR A 133 -2.16 -3.91 4.45
CA TYR A 133 -2.68 -5.15 3.86
C TYR A 133 -1.62 -5.75 2.93
N LEU A 134 -1.81 -7.00 2.52
CA LEU A 134 -0.95 -7.66 1.54
C LEU A 134 -1.48 -7.41 0.12
N ASN A 135 -0.61 -7.00 -0.79
CA ASN A 135 -0.92 -6.83 -2.21
C ASN A 135 -0.19 -7.90 -3.03
N PRO A 136 -0.87 -9.00 -3.42
CA PRO A 136 -0.29 -10.05 -4.27
C PRO A 136 -0.22 -9.69 -5.75
N SER A 137 -0.85 -8.58 -6.17
CA SER A 137 -0.91 -8.24 -7.58
C SER A 137 0.42 -7.69 -8.09
N THR A 138 0.69 -7.89 -9.37
CA THR A 138 1.78 -7.23 -10.09
C THR A 138 1.50 -5.75 -10.38
N LYS A 139 0.29 -5.28 -10.03
CA LYS A 139 -0.14 -3.89 -10.20
C LYS A 139 0.13 -3.10 -8.92
N GLY A 140 0.59 -1.87 -9.12
CA GLY A 140 0.71 -0.87 -8.06
C GLY A 140 -0.33 0.23 -8.23
N ARG A 141 -0.63 0.93 -7.15
CA ARG A 141 -1.50 2.10 -7.15
C ARG A 141 -0.99 3.10 -6.12
N THR A 142 -0.87 4.36 -6.52
CA THR A 142 -0.60 5.44 -5.57
C THR A 142 -1.67 6.50 -5.76
N SER A 143 -2.31 6.92 -4.68
CA SER A 143 -3.26 8.03 -4.70
C SER A 143 -2.88 9.07 -3.67
N ASN A 144 -3.07 10.33 -4.04
CA ASN A 144 -2.93 11.46 -3.13
C ASN A 144 -4.23 11.61 -2.30
N ASN A 145 -4.54 12.80 -1.79
CA ASN A 145 -5.71 12.98 -0.93
C ASN A 145 -7.01 12.61 -1.64
N GLN A 146 -7.60 11.47 -1.23
CA GLN A 146 -8.91 11.00 -1.66
C GLN A 146 -9.95 11.28 -0.59
N ALA A 147 -11.19 11.45 -1.03
CA ALA A 147 -12.37 11.51 -0.18
C ALA A 147 -13.43 10.54 -0.71
N ILE A 148 -13.82 9.56 0.10
CA ILE A 148 -15.00 8.73 -0.17
C ILE A 148 -16.09 9.16 0.80
N THR A 149 -17.31 9.34 0.29
CA THR A 149 -18.47 9.62 1.13
C THR A 149 -19.49 8.51 0.94
N ASN A 150 -19.83 7.83 2.03
CA ASN A 150 -20.99 6.96 2.04
C ASN A 150 -22.23 7.85 2.26
N ILE A 151 -23.06 7.96 1.23
CA ILE A 151 -24.21 8.87 1.20
C ILE A 151 -25.27 8.47 2.24
N GLU A 152 -25.50 7.17 2.42
CA GLU A 152 -26.52 6.65 3.33
C GLU A 152 -26.17 6.87 4.80
N THR A 153 -24.90 6.65 5.15
CA THR A 153 -24.40 6.77 6.54
C THR A 153 -23.84 8.16 6.85
N HIS A 154 -23.73 9.03 5.84
CA HIS A 154 -23.06 10.33 5.90
C HIS A 154 -21.62 10.26 6.43
N LYS A 155 -20.95 9.11 6.32
CA LYS A 155 -19.57 8.93 6.74
C LYS A 155 -18.62 9.40 5.63
N HIS A 156 -17.59 10.15 6.03
CA HIS A 156 -16.52 10.62 5.16
C HIS A 156 -15.21 9.92 5.51
N PHE A 157 -14.50 9.47 4.48
CA PHE A 157 -13.22 8.79 4.58
C PHE A 157 -12.18 9.62 3.84
N PHE A 158 -11.17 10.13 4.56
CA PHE A 158 -10.09 10.94 3.99
C PHE A 158 -8.78 10.19 4.08
N PHE A 159 -8.21 9.82 2.94
CA PHE A 159 -7.05 8.94 2.93
C PHE A 159 -6.12 9.13 1.74
N LEU A 160 -4.89 8.65 1.92
CA LEU A 160 -3.92 8.41 0.85
C LEU A 160 -3.69 6.91 0.77
N GLU A 161 -3.44 6.40 -0.44
CA GLU A 161 -3.14 4.98 -0.65
C GLU A 161 -1.79 4.82 -1.33
N PHE A 162 -0.99 3.89 -0.83
CA PHE A 162 0.23 3.43 -1.46
C PHE A 162 0.20 1.90 -1.54
N ALA A 163 0.02 1.34 -2.73
CA ALA A 163 -0.02 -0.09 -3.00
C ALA A 163 1.09 -0.47 -3.98
N PHE A 164 1.97 -1.37 -3.56
CA PHE A 164 3.02 -1.94 -4.39
C PHE A 164 3.47 -3.27 -3.79
N PHE A 165 3.56 -4.32 -4.61
CA PHE A 165 3.94 -5.66 -4.14
C PHE A 165 5.12 -5.61 -3.15
N PRO A 166 5.03 -6.24 -1.97
CA PRO A 166 3.96 -7.14 -1.50
C PRO A 166 2.93 -6.46 -0.58
N PHE A 167 3.00 -5.15 -0.38
CA PHE A 167 2.16 -4.44 0.58
C PHE A 167 1.22 -3.44 -0.09
N GLY A 168 0.13 -3.15 0.59
CA GLY A 168 -0.51 -1.86 0.46
C GLY A 168 -0.69 -1.19 1.80
N PHE A 169 -0.67 0.13 1.76
CA PHE A 169 -0.77 0.99 2.91
C PHE A 169 -1.81 2.07 2.67
N VAL A 170 -2.54 2.39 3.73
CA VAL A 170 -3.50 3.50 3.75
C VAL A 170 -3.14 4.42 4.89
N LEU A 171 -3.01 5.72 4.62
CA LEU A 171 -2.84 6.75 5.63
C LEU A 171 -4.14 7.53 5.73
N THR A 172 -4.73 7.60 6.92
CA THR A 172 -5.89 8.46 7.19
C THR A 172 -5.52 9.61 8.10
N GLU A 173 -6.23 10.72 7.94
CA GLU A 173 -6.18 11.85 8.85
C GLU A 173 -7.57 12.10 9.43
N LYS A 174 -7.69 12.01 10.76
CA LYS A 174 -8.90 12.33 11.54
C LYS A 174 -10.17 11.69 10.97
N SER A 175 -10.02 10.51 10.37
CA SER A 175 -11.10 9.75 9.74
C SER A 175 -10.86 8.24 9.88
N PRO A 176 -11.94 7.43 9.86
CA PRO A 176 -11.84 5.98 9.81
C PRO A 176 -11.16 5.51 8.50
N PRO A 177 -10.66 4.26 8.45
CA PRO A 177 -10.18 3.69 7.20
C PRO A 177 -11.34 3.57 6.20
N PRO A 178 -11.07 3.62 4.88
CA PRO A 178 -12.10 3.39 3.87
C PRO A 178 -12.67 1.96 3.89
N ASP A 179 -11.99 1.02 4.56
CA ASP A 179 -12.40 -0.37 4.73
C ASP A 179 -11.97 -0.88 6.11
N ASP A 180 -12.93 -1.44 6.85
CA ASP A 180 -12.73 -1.88 8.24
C ASP A 180 -11.86 -3.16 8.36
N ARG A 181 -11.59 -3.85 7.24
CA ARG A 181 -10.73 -5.04 7.21
C ARG A 181 -9.24 -4.69 7.21
N LEU A 182 -8.89 -3.43 6.96
CA LEU A 182 -7.50 -2.98 6.95
C LEU A 182 -6.90 -3.01 8.36
N VAL A 183 -5.66 -3.48 8.50
CA VAL A 183 -5.02 -3.63 9.81
C VAL A 183 -4.31 -2.35 10.21
N ASP A 184 -4.69 -1.77 11.34
CA ASP A 184 -4.01 -0.60 11.90
C ASP A 184 -2.61 -0.97 12.43
N ILE A 185 -1.58 -0.39 11.82
CA ILE A 185 -0.17 -0.54 12.20
C ILE A 185 0.41 0.76 12.81
N THR A 186 -0.43 1.73 13.16
CA THR A 186 -0.02 3.01 13.78
C THR A 186 0.78 2.80 15.05
N GLU A 187 0.45 1.76 15.82
CA GLU A 187 1.11 1.40 17.07
C GLU A 187 2.60 1.04 16.89
N LEU A 188 3.02 0.64 15.67
CA LEU A 188 4.43 0.41 15.36
C LEU A 188 5.28 1.69 15.51
N ALA A 189 4.65 2.87 15.53
CA ALA A 189 5.34 4.13 15.79
C ALA A 189 5.93 4.20 17.20
N ARG A 190 5.40 3.44 18.16
CA ARG A 190 5.84 3.46 19.56
C ARG A 190 7.20 2.81 19.78
N TYR A 191 7.65 2.00 18.82
CA TYR A 191 8.96 1.34 18.85
C TYR A 191 10.06 2.34 18.52
N SER A 192 11.10 2.36 19.34
CA SER A 192 12.33 3.10 19.12
C SER A 192 13.11 2.52 17.93
N TYR A 193 14.16 3.22 17.51
CA TYR A 193 14.94 2.82 16.34
C TYR A 193 15.55 1.42 16.48
N ASP A 194 16.01 1.05 17.68
CA ASP A 194 16.71 -0.22 17.93
C ASP A 194 15.83 -1.29 18.59
N ASP A 195 14.52 -1.03 18.70
CA ASP A 195 13.60 -2.00 19.31
C ASP A 195 13.28 -3.10 18.29
N TYR A 196 13.71 -4.32 18.60
CA TYR A 196 13.39 -5.53 17.85
C TYR A 196 12.14 -6.21 18.42
N ALA A 197 11.27 -6.72 17.56
CA ALA A 197 10.08 -7.44 17.97
C ALA A 197 9.70 -8.54 16.97
N GLU A 198 8.96 -9.53 17.47
CA GLU A 198 8.17 -10.45 16.68
C GLU A 198 6.70 -10.03 16.80
N LEU A 199 6.07 -9.71 15.67
CA LEU A 199 4.77 -9.09 15.60
C LEU A 199 3.79 -9.99 14.86
N PRO A 200 2.82 -10.60 15.55
CA PRO A 200 1.71 -11.27 14.91
C PRO A 200 0.76 -10.23 14.30
N LEU A 201 0.57 -10.27 12.98
CA LEU A 201 -0.34 -9.40 12.23
C LEU A 201 -1.29 -10.25 11.36
N PHE A 202 -2.57 -9.90 11.37
CA PHE A 202 -3.59 -10.54 10.52
C PHE A 202 -3.82 -9.73 9.25
N LEU A 203 -2.80 -9.59 8.40
CA LEU A 203 -2.96 -8.78 7.19
C LEU A 203 -3.82 -9.53 6.16
N PRO A 204 -4.92 -8.93 5.67
CA PRO A 204 -5.70 -9.51 4.57
C PRO A 204 -4.98 -9.31 3.23
N SER A 205 -5.29 -10.17 2.26
CA SER A 205 -4.78 -10.07 0.88
C SER A 205 -5.78 -9.35 -0.03
N PHE A 206 -5.43 -8.14 -0.48
CA PHE A 206 -6.23 -7.32 -1.39
C PHE A 206 -5.43 -6.95 -2.65
N PRO A 207 -5.61 -7.64 -3.78
CA PRO A 207 -4.97 -7.30 -5.05
C PRO A 207 -5.48 -5.97 -5.59
N VAL A 208 -4.60 -5.22 -6.23
CA VAL A 208 -5.00 -4.05 -7.01
C VAL A 208 -5.57 -4.53 -8.35
N ILE A 209 -6.89 -4.41 -8.51
CA ILE A 209 -7.60 -4.79 -9.74
C ILE A 209 -8.20 -3.61 -10.52
N SER A 210 -8.18 -2.41 -9.94
CA SER A 210 -8.84 -1.20 -10.45
C SER A 210 -7.97 0.04 -10.23
N GLN A 211 -8.14 1.10 -11.01
CA GLN A 211 -7.50 2.40 -10.77
C GLN A 211 -8.10 3.16 -9.56
N PHE A 212 -9.31 2.82 -9.12
CA PHE A 212 -9.98 3.51 -8.03
C PHE A 212 -9.43 3.08 -6.66
N ALA A 213 -8.86 4.03 -5.93
CA ALA A 213 -8.39 3.83 -4.56
C ALA A 213 -9.58 3.62 -3.58
N GLY A 214 -9.32 2.96 -2.45
CA GLY A 214 -10.35 2.67 -1.45
C GLY A 214 -11.30 1.52 -1.79
N ILE A 215 -11.06 0.81 -2.90
CA ILE A 215 -11.78 -0.41 -3.27
C ILE A 215 -10.87 -1.61 -3.03
N TYR A 216 -11.32 -2.53 -2.16
CA TYR A 216 -10.59 -3.72 -1.75
C TYR A 216 -11.44 -4.96 -1.98
N HIS A 217 -10.99 -5.82 -2.89
CA HIS A 217 -11.61 -7.12 -3.13
C HIS A 217 -10.72 -8.20 -2.53
N PRO A 218 -11.26 -9.10 -1.69
CA PRO A 218 -10.56 -10.31 -1.29
C PRO A 218 -10.08 -11.13 -2.49
N MET A 219 -8.92 -11.78 -2.36
CA MET A 219 -8.33 -12.58 -3.45
C MET A 219 -9.23 -13.70 -3.96
N ASP A 220 -10.01 -14.34 -3.08
CA ASP A 220 -10.99 -15.38 -3.41
C ASP A 220 -12.12 -14.85 -4.30
N GLU A 221 -12.61 -13.64 -4.03
CA GLU A 221 -13.60 -12.95 -4.86
C GLU A 221 -13.03 -12.68 -6.27
N VAL A 222 -11.80 -12.17 -6.35
CA VAL A 222 -11.14 -11.86 -7.63
C VAL A 222 -10.90 -13.09 -8.49
N ARG A 223 -10.57 -14.25 -7.88
CA ARG A 223 -10.42 -15.51 -8.63
C ARG A 223 -11.71 -15.96 -9.30
N ASN A 224 -12.86 -15.69 -8.68
CA ASN A 224 -14.16 -16.02 -9.28
C ASN A 224 -14.53 -15.09 -10.44
N ILE A 225 -14.14 -13.81 -10.39
CA ILE A 225 -14.34 -12.85 -11.49
C ILE A 225 -13.56 -13.27 -12.76
N ARG A 226 -12.43 -13.97 -12.60
CA ARG A 226 -11.57 -14.42 -13.72
C ARG A 226 -11.94 -15.77 -14.31
N LYS A 227 -12.90 -16.50 -13.74
CA LYS A 227 -13.38 -17.73 -14.39
C LYS A 227 -14.15 -17.30 -15.64
N PRO A 228 -13.83 -17.82 -16.84
CA PRO A 228 -14.71 -17.63 -17.97
C PRO A 228 -16.10 -18.12 -17.56
N VAL A 229 -17.13 -17.36 -17.92
CA VAL A 229 -18.50 -17.86 -17.91
C VAL A 229 -18.43 -19.20 -18.64
N GLN A 230 -18.73 -20.29 -17.94
CA GLN A 230 -18.97 -21.55 -18.64
C GLN A 230 -20.17 -21.24 -19.52
N ASP A 231 -19.97 -21.22 -20.84
CA ASP A 231 -21.05 -21.16 -21.81
C ASP A 231 -21.97 -22.35 -21.49
N GLY A 232 -23.05 -22.03 -20.79
CA GLY A 232 -24.11 -22.94 -20.46
C GLY A 232 -25.07 -22.97 -21.64
N ASP A 233 -25.36 -24.20 -22.04
CA ASP A 233 -26.47 -24.66 -22.88
C ASP A 233 -26.28 -24.47 -24.39
N GLU A 234 -25.59 -25.46 -24.98
CA GLU A 234 -25.95 -25.95 -26.31
C GLU A 234 -27.46 -26.21 -26.34
N ASP A 235 -28.13 -25.37 -27.11
CA ASP A 235 -29.53 -25.42 -27.49
C ASP A 235 -29.85 -26.82 -28.05
N SER A 236 -30.42 -27.67 -27.20
CA SER A 236 -31.09 -28.90 -27.63
C SER A 236 -32.44 -28.50 -28.24
N GLY A 237 -32.39 -28.07 -29.49
CA GLY A 237 -33.60 -27.81 -30.29
C GLY A 237 -34.47 -29.07 -30.42
N PRO A 238 -35.81 -28.96 -30.30
CA PRO A 238 -36.68 -30.12 -30.40
C PRO A 238 -37.02 -30.47 -31.85
N ALA A 239 -37.05 -31.79 -32.09
CA ALA A 239 -37.69 -32.56 -33.17
C ALA A 239 -37.13 -32.44 -34.61
#